data_AF-A0A9D5L8K6-F1
#
_entry.id   AF-A0A9D5L8K6-F1
#
_cell.length_a   1.000
_cell.length_b   1.000
_cell.length_c   1.000
_cell.angle_alpha   90.00
_cell.angle_beta   90.00
_cell.angle_gamma   90.00
#
_symmetry.space_group_name_H-M   'P 1'
#
loop_
_entity.id
_entity.type
_entity.pdbx_description
1 polymer ?
#
loop_
_entity_poly.entity_id
_entity_poly.type
_entity_poly.pdbx_seq_one_letter_code
_entity_poly.pdbx_strand_id
1 'polypeptide(L)'
;MSRKHEMRGVWVATVWGIDWPSRQGTDKSTEAAQKRELTKILDRCKDMNLTTIVFQVRSMADVMYESRYEPWSRFLTGKRGARPTWNPLEWIVDECHERGLECYAWVNPFRAPADKDAVSDFDAMCRRNNWLLTYGKYTTLNPGIESVREHIVNVCREIVTLYDVDGLIFDDYFYPNGIPENESAPDYRLYKEANTAIPIGQWRRSNVHKLVADVSAMIFDECPDVRFGISPAGVAGTSGTSARQWGLTPVDVKAADWQWKDIFSDPVGWLYEGTIDFVSPQLYWPTHHVTAPFQPLARWWDYAAGRHGRHSYPSITLADMEKSSDSDLLDDHLLQVEMTGDLSTPGVMLYSAKFLDRIDNALRYSLFGNKALSPRADWKYPHKYDAVKGLRRKGDRLVWNETEPDTPGATVRYAVYAFPSKLDAAEVADSDGEPGIDGRYLLGVTYSPEFEIPSRAGKGMTYAVSVLDGNSIEHPYAYL
;
A
#
# COMPACT_ATOMS: atom_id res chain seq x y z
N MET A 1 23.73 -1.73 0.48
CA MET A 1 23.44 -3.08 1.02
C MET A 1 21.97 -3.13 1.39
N SER A 2 21.29 -4.27 1.25
CA SER A 2 19.88 -4.45 1.65
C SER A 2 19.72 -4.12 3.14
N ARG A 3 18.75 -3.27 3.48
CA ARG A 3 18.42 -2.89 4.86
C ARG A 3 17.56 -3.97 5.52
N LYS A 4 17.62 -4.07 6.86
CA LYS A 4 16.77 -4.97 7.65
C LYS A 4 15.30 -4.57 7.55
N HIS A 5 15.01 -3.27 7.64
CA HIS A 5 13.68 -2.69 7.51
C HIS A 5 13.61 -1.90 6.21
N GLU A 6 12.82 -2.38 5.25
CA GLU A 6 12.72 -1.79 3.92
C GLU A 6 11.35 -2.11 3.32
N MET A 7 10.62 -1.09 2.87
CA MET A 7 9.37 -1.32 2.15
C MET A 7 9.69 -1.86 0.75
N ARG A 8 9.17 -3.03 0.40
CA ARG A 8 9.31 -3.63 -0.93
C ARG A 8 7.94 -4.06 -1.41
N GLY A 9 7.17 -3.09 -1.86
CA GLY A 9 5.79 -3.32 -2.26
C GLY A 9 5.62 -3.46 -3.77
N VAL A 10 4.54 -4.11 -4.18
CA VAL A 10 4.11 -4.15 -5.58
C VAL A 10 2.62 -3.95 -5.71
N TRP A 11 2.20 -3.15 -6.68
CA TRP A 11 0.80 -2.93 -7.03
C TRP A 11 0.27 -4.08 -7.89
N VAL A 12 -0.88 -4.62 -7.48
CA VAL A 12 -1.67 -5.62 -8.21
C VAL A 12 -3.02 -4.99 -8.57
N ALA A 13 -3.06 -4.36 -9.73
CA ALA A 13 -4.22 -3.68 -10.30
C ALA A 13 -5.23 -4.66 -10.88
N THR A 14 -6.49 -4.45 -10.49
CA THR A 14 -7.61 -5.24 -10.96
C THR A 14 -8.44 -4.55 -12.02
N VAL A 15 -8.40 -3.22 -12.05
CA VAL A 15 -9.07 -2.40 -13.04
C VAL A 15 -8.60 -2.82 -14.44
N TRP A 16 -9.55 -3.07 -15.33
CA TRP A 16 -9.28 -3.54 -16.70
C TRP A 16 -8.48 -4.85 -16.82
N GLY A 17 -8.27 -5.58 -15.71
CA GLY A 17 -7.38 -6.74 -15.69
C GLY A 17 -5.94 -6.41 -16.04
N ILE A 18 -5.42 -5.25 -15.59
CA ILE A 18 -4.03 -4.82 -15.84
C ILE A 18 -3.06 -5.91 -15.37
N ASP A 19 -3.14 -6.30 -14.09
CA ASP A 19 -2.30 -7.35 -13.53
C ASP A 19 -3.10 -8.64 -13.35
N TRP A 20 -4.33 -8.52 -12.84
CA TRP A 20 -5.17 -9.66 -12.50
C TRP A 20 -6.67 -9.30 -12.45
N PRO A 21 -7.62 -10.17 -12.82
CA PRO A 21 -7.42 -11.44 -13.49
C PRO A 21 -7.39 -11.28 -15.01
N SER A 22 -6.65 -12.16 -15.70
CA SER A 22 -6.66 -12.20 -17.17
C SER A 22 -7.97 -12.74 -17.75
N ARG A 23 -8.66 -13.58 -16.97
CA ARG A 23 -9.95 -14.21 -17.33
C ARG A 23 -11.04 -13.85 -16.32
N GLN A 24 -12.20 -13.47 -16.85
CA GLN A 24 -13.39 -13.09 -16.09
C GLN A 24 -14.46 -14.18 -16.14
N GLY A 25 -15.23 -14.33 -15.06
CA GLY A 25 -16.34 -15.28 -15.01
C GLY A 25 -16.77 -15.65 -13.60
N THR A 26 -17.86 -16.42 -13.50
CA THR A 26 -18.46 -16.85 -12.22
C THR A 26 -18.43 -18.38 -12.05
N ASP A 27 -17.73 -19.11 -12.92
CA ASP A 27 -17.65 -20.57 -12.86
C ASP A 27 -16.37 -21.06 -12.17
N LYS A 28 -16.40 -22.29 -11.65
CA LYS A 28 -15.27 -22.89 -10.92
C LYS A 28 -13.99 -23.04 -11.75
N SER A 29 -14.09 -23.16 -13.08
CA SER A 29 -12.89 -23.21 -13.94
C SER A 29 -12.20 -21.85 -14.00
N THR A 30 -12.99 -20.78 -14.04
CA THR A 30 -12.49 -19.41 -14.01
C THR A 30 -11.91 -19.07 -12.64
N GLU A 31 -12.59 -19.39 -11.54
CA GLU A 31 -12.02 -19.27 -10.18
C GLU A 31 -10.65 -19.96 -10.08
N ALA A 32 -10.53 -21.20 -10.55
CA ALA A 32 -9.27 -21.94 -10.48
C ALA A 32 -8.16 -21.27 -11.33
N ALA A 33 -8.50 -20.66 -12.47
CA ALA A 33 -7.53 -19.89 -13.27
C ALA A 33 -7.09 -18.62 -12.55
N GLN A 34 -8.05 -17.89 -11.99
CA GLN A 34 -7.81 -16.66 -11.24
C GLN A 34 -6.91 -16.91 -10.02
N LYS A 35 -7.17 -17.95 -9.21
CA LYS A 35 -6.32 -18.35 -8.08
C LYS A 35 -4.90 -18.70 -8.53
N ARG A 36 -4.75 -19.50 -9.59
CA ARG A 36 -3.42 -19.86 -10.13
C ARG A 36 -2.61 -18.64 -10.58
N GLU A 37 -3.26 -17.63 -11.16
CA GLU A 37 -2.60 -16.38 -11.56
C GLU A 37 -2.09 -15.60 -10.35
N LEU A 38 -2.92 -15.43 -9.31
CA LEU A 38 -2.47 -14.79 -8.06
C LEU A 38 -1.36 -15.58 -7.39
N THR A 39 -1.49 -16.91 -7.25
CA THR A 39 -0.43 -17.76 -6.68
C THR A 39 0.91 -17.51 -7.39
N LYS A 40 0.92 -17.42 -8.72
CA LYS A 40 2.14 -17.14 -9.50
C LYS A 40 2.71 -15.74 -9.22
N ILE A 41 1.86 -14.73 -9.04
CA ILE A 41 2.30 -13.37 -8.66
C ILE A 41 2.92 -13.43 -7.26
N LEU A 42 2.23 -14.00 -6.28
CA LEU A 42 2.68 -14.06 -4.88
C LEU A 42 3.97 -14.88 -4.71
N ASP A 43 4.09 -16.02 -5.40
CA ASP A 43 5.29 -16.84 -5.38
C ASP A 43 6.50 -16.07 -5.93
N ARG A 44 6.33 -15.30 -7.01
CA ARG A 44 7.38 -14.43 -7.54
C ARG A 44 7.77 -13.35 -6.54
N CYS A 45 6.79 -12.71 -5.91
CA CYS A 45 7.04 -11.67 -4.90
C CYS A 45 7.84 -12.22 -3.71
N LYS A 46 7.47 -13.41 -3.20
CA LYS A 46 8.21 -14.12 -2.15
C LYS A 46 9.65 -14.42 -2.58
N ASP A 47 9.83 -14.88 -3.81
CA ASP A 47 11.14 -15.22 -4.38
C ASP A 47 12.05 -14.00 -4.57
N MET A 48 11.47 -12.84 -4.85
CA MET A 48 12.14 -11.54 -4.94
C MET A 48 12.42 -10.90 -3.57
N ASN A 49 12.03 -11.55 -2.47
CA ASN A 49 12.07 -10.97 -1.13
C ASN A 49 11.31 -9.63 -1.02
N LEU A 50 10.17 -9.50 -1.71
CA LEU A 50 9.24 -8.41 -1.46
C LEU A 50 8.61 -8.58 -0.07
N THR A 51 8.10 -7.47 0.49
CA THR A 51 7.46 -7.45 1.81
C THR A 51 5.94 -7.31 1.72
N THR A 52 5.43 -6.65 0.66
CA THR A 52 4.05 -6.15 0.64
C THR A 52 3.39 -6.29 -0.73
N ILE A 53 2.15 -6.74 -0.74
CA ILE A 53 1.27 -6.73 -1.91
C ILE A 53 0.24 -5.62 -1.74
N VAL A 54 0.11 -4.76 -2.73
CA VAL A 54 -0.91 -3.70 -2.77
C VAL A 54 -2.00 -4.13 -3.75
N PHE A 55 -3.02 -4.81 -3.23
CA PHE A 55 -4.07 -5.44 -4.04
C PHE A 55 -5.25 -4.51 -4.25
N GLN A 56 -5.64 -4.24 -5.50
CA GLN A 56 -6.78 -3.36 -5.78
C GLN A 56 -8.11 -4.03 -5.40
N VAL A 57 -8.60 -3.68 -4.21
CA VAL A 57 -9.87 -4.18 -3.68
C VAL A 57 -11.05 -3.43 -4.29
N ARG A 58 -10.91 -2.11 -4.43
CA ARG A 58 -11.96 -1.22 -4.94
C ARG A 58 -11.44 -0.36 -6.08
N SER A 59 -12.03 -0.52 -7.26
CA SER A 59 -11.51 0.10 -8.49
C SER A 59 -12.37 1.22 -9.06
N MET A 60 -13.67 0.99 -9.20
CA MET A 60 -14.64 1.91 -9.81
C MET A 60 -15.97 1.80 -9.08
N ALA A 61 -15.97 2.14 -7.79
CA ALA A 61 -17.08 1.94 -6.87
C ALA A 61 -17.71 0.54 -6.99
N ASP A 62 -16.82 -0.45 -7.08
CA ASP A 62 -17.08 -1.88 -7.06
C ASP A 62 -15.95 -2.60 -6.35
N VAL A 63 -16.25 -3.79 -5.83
CA VAL A 63 -15.37 -4.51 -4.92
C VAL A 63 -14.99 -5.91 -5.42
N MET A 64 -13.85 -6.39 -4.90
CA MET A 64 -13.32 -7.75 -5.09
C MET A 64 -13.65 -8.67 -3.91
N TYR A 65 -14.74 -8.40 -3.19
CA TYR A 65 -15.22 -9.17 -2.05
C TYR A 65 -16.73 -9.02 -1.88
N GLU A 66 -17.33 -9.78 -0.96
CA GLU A 66 -18.76 -9.65 -0.65
C GLU A 66 -19.02 -8.42 0.21
N SER A 67 -19.56 -7.36 -0.41
CA SER A 67 -19.88 -6.10 0.29
C SER A 67 -21.38 -5.90 0.46
N ARG A 68 -21.77 -5.29 1.59
CA ARG A 68 -23.15 -4.77 1.78
C ARG A 68 -23.37 -3.40 1.14
N TYR A 69 -22.30 -2.73 0.72
CA TYR A 69 -22.33 -1.35 0.23
C TYR A 69 -22.17 -1.25 -1.29
N GLU A 70 -21.34 -2.10 -1.88
CA GLU A 70 -20.95 -1.97 -3.29
C GLU A 70 -21.08 -3.27 -4.08
N PRO A 71 -21.35 -3.17 -5.40
CA PRO A 71 -21.50 -4.35 -6.24
C PRO A 71 -20.15 -5.03 -6.49
N TRP A 72 -20.20 -6.34 -6.76
CA TRP A 72 -19.06 -7.08 -7.32
C TRP A 72 -18.54 -6.43 -8.60
N SER A 73 -17.22 -6.37 -8.73
CA SER A 73 -16.60 -5.78 -9.90
C SER A 73 -16.82 -6.59 -11.18
N ARG A 74 -17.09 -5.86 -12.28
CA ARG A 74 -17.10 -6.43 -13.63
C ARG A 74 -15.74 -7.01 -14.02
N PHE A 75 -14.64 -6.54 -13.44
CA PHE A 75 -13.30 -7.01 -13.79
C PHE A 75 -13.00 -8.39 -13.22
N LEU A 76 -13.80 -8.88 -12.27
CA LEU A 76 -13.72 -10.25 -11.76
C LEU A 76 -14.61 -11.21 -12.56
N THR A 77 -15.86 -10.80 -12.82
CA THR A 77 -16.91 -11.72 -13.28
C THR A 77 -17.37 -11.48 -14.71
N GLY A 78 -16.94 -10.38 -15.34
CA GLY A 78 -17.36 -9.92 -16.65
C GLY A 78 -18.67 -9.12 -16.63
N LYS A 79 -19.38 -9.09 -15.50
CA LYS A 79 -20.63 -8.37 -15.33
C LYS A 79 -20.70 -7.72 -13.94
N ARG A 80 -20.82 -6.39 -13.90
CA ARG A 80 -20.96 -5.63 -12.65
C ARG A 80 -22.13 -6.15 -11.83
N GLY A 81 -21.89 -6.40 -10.55
CA GLY A 81 -22.86 -6.97 -9.59
C GLY A 81 -23.06 -8.48 -9.69
N ALA A 82 -22.47 -9.18 -10.66
CA ALA A 82 -22.55 -10.65 -10.70
C ALA A 82 -21.62 -11.26 -9.64
N ARG A 83 -22.16 -12.18 -8.83
CA ARG A 83 -21.44 -12.86 -7.75
C ARG A 83 -20.51 -13.97 -8.30
N PRO A 84 -19.23 -14.03 -7.90
CA PRO A 84 -18.30 -15.13 -8.18
C PRO A 84 -18.54 -16.35 -7.27
N THR A 85 -17.83 -17.45 -7.50
CA THR A 85 -17.89 -18.67 -6.65
C THR A 85 -16.93 -18.68 -5.45
N TRP A 86 -16.27 -17.56 -5.19
CA TRP A 86 -15.24 -17.39 -4.15
C TRP A 86 -15.07 -15.92 -3.76
N ASN A 87 -14.34 -15.67 -2.67
CA ASN A 87 -13.99 -14.33 -2.20
C ASN A 87 -12.50 -14.03 -2.48
N PRO A 88 -12.16 -13.18 -3.46
CA PRO A 88 -10.77 -12.85 -3.78
C PRO A 88 -9.99 -12.17 -2.66
N LEU A 89 -10.60 -11.22 -1.94
CA LEU A 89 -9.89 -10.47 -0.89
C LEU A 89 -9.50 -11.39 0.28
N GLU A 90 -10.44 -12.21 0.74
CA GLU A 90 -10.17 -13.21 1.79
C GLU A 90 -9.02 -14.15 1.38
N TRP A 91 -9.13 -14.72 0.18
CA TRP A 91 -8.13 -15.67 -0.31
C TRP A 91 -6.74 -15.05 -0.50
N ILE A 92 -6.64 -13.81 -0.99
CA ILE A 92 -5.33 -13.18 -1.21
C ILE A 92 -4.65 -12.76 0.09
N VAL A 93 -5.42 -12.36 1.11
CA VAL A 93 -4.88 -12.06 2.45
C VAL A 93 -4.24 -13.32 3.03
N ASP A 94 -4.99 -14.43 3.08
CA ASP A 94 -4.49 -15.71 3.58
C ASP A 94 -3.21 -16.15 2.85
N GLU A 95 -3.20 -16.06 1.52
CA GLU A 95 -2.07 -16.50 0.70
C GLU A 95 -0.85 -15.57 0.79
N CYS A 96 -1.04 -14.29 1.11
CA CYS A 96 0.06 -13.39 1.43
C CYS A 96 0.69 -13.78 2.78
N HIS A 97 -0.13 -13.97 3.81
CA HIS A 97 0.32 -14.33 5.16
C HIS A 97 1.05 -15.68 5.21
N GLU A 98 0.55 -16.68 4.47
CA GLU A 98 1.24 -17.98 4.26
C GLU A 98 2.64 -17.84 3.65
N ARG A 99 2.91 -16.73 2.96
CA ARG A 99 4.20 -16.41 2.35
C ARG A 99 5.05 -15.44 3.18
N GLY A 100 4.53 -14.95 4.30
CA GLY A 100 5.15 -13.90 5.11
C GLY A 100 5.11 -12.53 4.43
N LEU A 101 4.14 -12.30 3.54
CA LEU A 101 3.90 -11.02 2.87
C LEU A 101 2.76 -10.28 3.56
N GLU A 102 2.88 -8.97 3.67
CA GLU A 102 1.77 -8.10 4.03
C GLU A 102 0.82 -7.91 2.84
N CYS A 103 -0.49 -7.80 3.09
CA CYS A 103 -1.51 -7.50 2.10
C CYS A 103 -2.20 -6.16 2.39
N TYR A 104 -1.94 -5.15 1.57
CA TYR A 104 -2.55 -3.83 1.68
C TYR A 104 -3.74 -3.76 0.71
N ALA A 105 -4.90 -3.37 1.23
CA ALA A 105 -6.09 -3.12 0.44
C ALA A 105 -5.98 -1.78 -0.28
N TRP A 106 -5.84 -1.81 -1.60
CA TRP A 106 -5.88 -0.61 -2.43
C TRP A 106 -7.32 -0.25 -2.81
N VAL A 107 -7.70 0.96 -2.44
CA VAL A 107 -8.99 1.57 -2.71
C VAL A 107 -8.81 2.82 -3.56
N ASN A 108 -9.36 2.83 -4.77
CA ASN A 108 -9.67 4.10 -5.40
C ASN A 108 -10.87 4.71 -4.65
N PRO A 109 -10.80 5.92 -4.05
CA PRO A 109 -11.86 6.39 -3.16
C PRO A 109 -13.08 6.95 -3.91
N PHE A 110 -12.89 7.65 -5.02
CA PHE A 110 -13.98 8.40 -5.64
C PHE A 110 -14.36 7.93 -7.03
N ARG A 111 -13.52 7.20 -7.77
CA ARG A 111 -13.84 6.83 -9.15
C ARG A 111 -15.14 6.04 -9.22
N ALA A 112 -16.04 6.48 -10.09
CA ALA A 112 -17.31 5.84 -10.38
C ALA A 112 -17.36 5.43 -11.86
N PRO A 113 -18.14 4.39 -12.22
CA PRO A 113 -18.27 3.96 -13.60
C PRO A 113 -18.97 5.03 -14.46
N ALA A 114 -18.67 5.05 -15.75
CA ALA A 114 -19.46 5.82 -16.70
C ALA A 114 -20.89 5.26 -16.78
N ASP A 115 -21.86 6.11 -17.15
CA ASP A 115 -23.29 5.76 -17.09
C ASP A 115 -23.66 4.46 -17.81
N LYS A 116 -23.06 4.18 -18.96
CA LYS A 116 -23.30 2.97 -19.76
C LYS A 116 -22.92 1.66 -19.04
N ASP A 117 -21.98 1.74 -18.09
CA ASP A 117 -21.44 0.61 -17.34
C ASP A 117 -22.04 0.52 -15.93
N ALA A 118 -22.87 1.49 -15.53
CA ALA A 118 -23.42 1.69 -14.19
C ALA A 118 -24.87 1.14 -14.09
N VAL A 119 -24.98 -0.18 -13.93
CA VAL A 119 -26.23 -0.97 -14.08
C VAL A 119 -26.71 -1.69 -12.82
N SER A 120 -26.08 -1.48 -11.67
CA SER A 120 -26.45 -2.09 -10.39
C SER A 120 -27.44 -1.24 -9.56
N ASP A 121 -28.00 -1.83 -8.50
CA ASP A 121 -28.86 -1.11 -7.55
C ASP A 121 -28.14 0.03 -6.83
N PHE A 122 -26.85 -0.16 -6.51
CA PHE A 122 -25.99 0.88 -5.99
C PHE A 122 -25.85 2.04 -6.99
N ASP A 123 -25.65 1.74 -8.28
CA ASP A 123 -25.57 2.77 -9.32
C ASP A 123 -26.89 3.56 -9.45
N ALA A 124 -28.03 2.88 -9.33
CA ALA A 124 -29.34 3.52 -9.31
C ALA A 124 -29.51 4.41 -8.06
N MET A 125 -29.02 3.97 -6.90
CA MET A 125 -28.99 4.78 -5.68
C MET A 125 -28.12 6.02 -5.82
N CYS A 126 -26.91 5.89 -6.39
CA CYS A 126 -26.02 7.03 -6.64
C CYS A 126 -26.69 8.11 -7.49
N ARG A 127 -27.43 7.70 -8.54
CA ARG A 127 -28.21 8.64 -9.36
C ARG A 127 -29.34 9.29 -8.60
N ARG A 128 -30.16 8.51 -7.87
CA ARG A 128 -31.27 9.04 -7.08
C ARG A 128 -30.82 10.08 -6.05
N ASN A 129 -29.66 9.87 -5.44
CA ASN A 129 -29.10 10.76 -4.42
C ASN A 129 -28.20 11.87 -5.00
N ASN A 130 -28.05 11.98 -6.32
CA ASN A 130 -27.13 12.92 -6.99
C ASN A 130 -25.68 12.82 -6.50
N TRP A 131 -25.20 11.60 -6.25
CA TRP A 131 -23.84 11.34 -5.77
C TRP A 131 -22.78 11.44 -6.86
N LEU A 132 -23.15 11.46 -8.15
CA LEU A 132 -22.19 11.48 -9.24
C LEU A 132 -21.77 12.91 -9.60
N LEU A 133 -20.46 13.14 -9.67
CA LEU A 133 -19.82 14.34 -10.15
C LEU A 133 -19.05 14.03 -11.44
N THR A 134 -19.53 14.60 -12.55
CA THR A 134 -18.98 14.34 -13.89
C THR A 134 -18.47 15.62 -14.53
N TYR A 135 -17.24 15.58 -15.05
CA TYR A 135 -16.66 16.66 -15.85
C TYR A 135 -15.73 16.08 -16.91
N GLY A 136 -15.91 16.49 -18.17
CA GLY A 136 -15.22 15.91 -19.31
C GLY A 136 -15.45 14.40 -19.40
N LYS A 137 -14.36 13.62 -19.38
CA LYS A 137 -14.39 12.15 -19.41
C LYS A 137 -14.40 11.50 -18.02
N TYR A 138 -14.30 12.28 -16.95
CA TYR A 138 -14.14 11.78 -15.59
C TYR A 138 -15.48 11.75 -14.87
N THR A 139 -15.73 10.67 -14.13
CA THR A 139 -16.90 10.51 -13.27
C THR A 139 -16.43 10.00 -11.91
N THR A 140 -16.90 10.67 -10.86
CA THR A 140 -16.53 10.40 -9.47
C THR A 140 -17.76 10.42 -8.58
N LEU A 141 -17.72 9.75 -7.44
CA LEU A 141 -18.59 10.05 -6.31
C LEU A 141 -18.18 11.44 -5.77
N ASN A 142 -19.15 12.33 -5.58
CA ASN A 142 -18.91 13.73 -5.27
C ASN A 142 -18.38 13.90 -3.84
N PRO A 143 -17.09 14.28 -3.63
CA PRO A 143 -16.52 14.40 -2.30
C PRO A 143 -17.18 15.49 -1.44
N GLY A 144 -17.86 16.46 -2.08
CA GLY A 144 -18.57 17.54 -1.39
C GLY A 144 -19.84 17.09 -0.64
N ILE A 145 -20.32 15.88 -0.89
CA ILE A 145 -21.51 15.32 -0.23
C ILE A 145 -21.06 14.49 0.98
N GLU A 146 -21.60 14.80 2.16
CA GLU A 146 -21.25 14.09 3.41
C GLU A 146 -21.56 12.60 3.37
N SER A 147 -22.77 12.23 2.93
CA SER A 147 -23.17 10.83 2.81
C SER A 147 -22.30 10.02 1.82
N VAL A 148 -21.64 10.68 0.86
CA VAL A 148 -20.65 10.03 -0.02
C VAL A 148 -19.38 9.70 0.76
N ARG A 149 -18.88 10.62 1.58
CA ARG A 149 -17.70 10.38 2.43
C ARG A 149 -17.99 9.29 3.46
N GLU A 150 -19.14 9.36 4.13
CA GLU A 150 -19.60 8.31 5.06
C GLU A 150 -19.68 6.94 4.38
N HIS A 151 -20.22 6.86 3.16
CA HIS A 151 -20.25 5.61 2.38
C HIS A 151 -18.84 5.05 2.14
N ILE A 152 -17.87 5.88 1.75
CA ILE A 152 -16.49 5.43 1.52
C ILE A 152 -15.84 4.96 2.83
N VAL A 153 -16.04 5.69 3.94
CA VAL A 153 -15.57 5.26 5.27
C VAL A 153 -16.17 3.91 5.65
N ASN A 154 -17.46 3.69 5.38
CA ASN A 154 -18.13 2.42 5.63
C ASN A 154 -17.58 1.25 4.81
N VAL A 155 -17.20 1.50 3.55
CA VAL A 155 -16.53 0.50 2.69
C VAL A 155 -15.13 0.20 3.23
N CYS A 156 -14.35 1.22 3.61
CA CYS A 156 -13.04 1.03 4.23
C CYS A 156 -13.15 0.25 5.55
N ARG A 157 -14.16 0.56 6.38
CA ARG A 157 -14.46 -0.16 7.62
C ARG A 157 -14.76 -1.63 7.37
N GLU A 158 -15.60 -1.91 6.37
CA GLU A 158 -15.92 -3.30 6.00
C GLU A 158 -14.67 -4.07 5.58
N ILE A 159 -13.72 -3.42 4.87
CA ILE A 159 -12.45 -4.05 4.50
C ILE A 159 -11.61 -4.38 5.74
N VAL A 160 -11.34 -3.40 6.60
CA VAL A 160 -10.38 -3.58 7.72
C VAL A 160 -10.93 -4.43 8.87
N THR A 161 -12.26 -4.50 9.02
CA THR A 161 -12.89 -5.27 10.11
C THR A 161 -13.27 -6.70 9.73
N LEU A 162 -13.43 -6.99 8.43
CA LEU A 162 -13.78 -8.33 7.96
C LEU A 162 -12.60 -9.14 7.42
N TYR A 163 -11.49 -8.47 7.09
CA TYR A 163 -10.30 -9.10 6.52
C TYR A 163 -9.06 -8.64 7.28
N ASP A 164 -8.12 -9.56 7.53
CA ASP A 164 -6.87 -9.29 8.24
C ASP A 164 -5.84 -8.61 7.33
N VAL A 165 -6.22 -7.46 6.76
CA VAL A 165 -5.34 -6.65 5.90
C VAL A 165 -4.31 -5.92 6.76
N ASP A 166 -3.05 -5.90 6.33
CA ASP A 166 -1.97 -5.21 7.05
C ASP A 166 -1.97 -3.70 6.79
N GLY A 167 -2.70 -3.25 5.75
CA GLY A 167 -2.77 -1.85 5.37
C GLY A 167 -3.94 -1.51 4.46
N LEU A 168 -4.23 -0.21 4.38
CA LEU A 168 -5.18 0.40 3.46
C LEU A 168 -4.45 1.51 2.70
N ILE A 169 -4.65 1.60 1.38
CA ILE A 169 -4.02 2.64 0.57
C ILE A 169 -4.97 3.23 -0.47
N PHE A 170 -5.00 4.56 -0.57
CA PHE A 170 -5.65 5.24 -1.70
C PHE A 170 -4.67 5.55 -2.83
N ASP A 171 -5.14 5.60 -4.08
CA ASP A 171 -4.37 6.08 -5.24
C ASP A 171 -4.59 7.59 -5.50
N ASP A 172 -4.25 8.05 -6.70
CA ASP A 172 -4.15 9.47 -7.08
C ASP A 172 -5.45 10.10 -7.64
N TYR A 173 -6.61 9.45 -7.47
CA TYR A 173 -7.87 9.90 -8.08
C TYR A 173 -8.84 10.52 -7.07
N PHE A 174 -8.97 11.85 -7.15
CA PHE A 174 -9.83 12.64 -6.26
C PHE A 174 -11.01 13.28 -7.02
N TYR A 175 -10.98 14.59 -7.24
CA TYR A 175 -11.99 15.28 -8.06
C TYR A 175 -11.75 15.06 -9.57
N PRO A 176 -12.78 15.23 -10.42
CA PRO A 176 -12.63 15.21 -11.87
C PRO A 176 -11.56 16.22 -12.34
N ASN A 177 -10.52 15.73 -13.00
CA ASN A 177 -9.39 16.56 -13.41
C ASN A 177 -9.83 17.78 -14.23
N GLY A 178 -9.44 18.98 -13.76
CA GLY A 178 -9.63 20.25 -14.43
C GLY A 178 -11.04 20.84 -14.26
N ILE A 179 -11.84 20.31 -13.34
CA ILE A 179 -13.18 20.82 -13.05
C ILE A 179 -13.13 22.32 -12.68
N PRO A 180 -13.96 23.19 -13.30
CA PRO A 180 -13.91 24.63 -13.09
C PRO A 180 -14.10 25.04 -11.63
N GLU A 181 -13.61 26.22 -11.26
CA GLU A 181 -13.79 26.83 -9.94
C GLU A 181 -14.78 28.01 -9.96
N ASN A 182 -15.77 27.96 -10.86
CA ASN A 182 -16.77 29.02 -11.05
C ASN A 182 -18.16 28.42 -11.26
N GLU A 183 -19.15 29.26 -11.59
CA GLU A 183 -20.56 28.88 -11.76
C GLU A 183 -20.84 27.81 -12.83
N SER A 184 -19.88 27.54 -13.73
CA SER A 184 -19.99 26.43 -14.69
C SER A 184 -19.68 25.06 -14.08
N ALA A 185 -19.16 25.00 -12.85
CA ALA A 185 -18.81 23.75 -12.22
C ALA A 185 -20.06 22.96 -11.78
N PRO A 186 -20.12 21.64 -12.03
CA PRO A 186 -21.30 20.83 -11.70
C PRO A 186 -21.60 20.73 -10.19
N ASP A 187 -20.62 20.95 -9.32
CA ASP A 187 -20.75 21.02 -7.86
C ASP A 187 -20.89 22.46 -7.32
N TYR A 188 -20.97 23.48 -8.19
CA TYR A 188 -21.00 24.88 -7.74
C TYR A 188 -22.21 25.20 -6.85
N ARG A 189 -23.38 24.63 -7.17
CA ARG A 189 -24.58 24.78 -6.33
C ARG A 189 -24.33 24.26 -4.91
N LEU A 190 -23.70 23.09 -4.79
CA LEU A 190 -23.36 22.47 -3.51
C LEU A 190 -22.36 23.34 -2.73
N TYR A 191 -21.36 23.89 -3.41
CA TYR A 191 -20.43 24.87 -2.81
C TYR A 191 -21.15 26.12 -2.29
N LYS A 192 -22.13 26.67 -3.04
CA LYS A 192 -22.94 27.82 -2.60
C LYS A 192 -23.81 27.49 -1.40
N GLU A 193 -24.41 26.30 -1.37
CA GLU A 193 -25.22 25.79 -0.27
C GLU A 193 -24.40 25.54 1.00
N ALA A 194 -23.11 25.19 0.87
CA ALA A 194 -22.20 25.07 2.00
C ALA A 194 -21.95 26.39 2.75
N ASN A 195 -22.35 27.54 2.18
CA ASN A 195 -22.34 28.88 2.78
C ASN A 195 -21.00 29.22 3.47
N THR A 196 -19.89 28.82 2.86
CA THR A 196 -18.54 29.02 3.39
C THR A 196 -17.87 30.26 2.80
N ALA A 197 -16.94 30.85 3.56
CA ALA A 197 -16.12 31.98 3.12
C ALA A 197 -14.85 31.55 2.36
N ILE A 198 -14.51 30.26 2.36
CA ILE A 198 -13.31 29.77 1.65
C ILE A 198 -13.59 29.61 0.16
N PRO A 199 -12.60 29.87 -0.73
CA PRO A 199 -12.75 29.65 -2.16
C PRO A 199 -13.09 28.20 -2.51
N ILE A 200 -13.79 27.96 -3.63
CA ILE A 200 -14.26 26.62 -4.02
C ILE A 200 -13.14 25.58 -4.10
N GLY A 201 -11.96 25.92 -4.62
CA GLY A 201 -10.83 24.98 -4.64
C GLY A 201 -10.38 24.57 -3.24
N GLN A 202 -10.41 25.50 -2.28
CA GLN A 202 -10.12 25.18 -0.87
C GLN A 202 -11.25 24.37 -0.23
N TRP A 203 -12.50 24.65 -0.58
CA TRP A 203 -13.65 23.84 -0.16
C TRP A 203 -13.53 22.40 -0.66
N ARG A 204 -13.15 22.19 -1.92
CA ARG A 204 -12.90 20.85 -2.48
C ARG A 204 -11.77 20.12 -1.75
N ARG A 205 -10.62 20.75 -1.55
CA ARG A 205 -9.52 20.17 -0.75
C ARG A 205 -9.98 19.81 0.67
N SER A 206 -10.75 20.68 1.32
CA SER A 206 -11.28 20.41 2.66
C SER A 206 -12.20 19.19 2.72
N ASN A 207 -12.92 18.89 1.64
CA ASN A 207 -13.77 17.70 1.57
C ASN A 207 -12.95 16.42 1.44
N VAL A 208 -11.82 16.46 0.71
CA VAL A 208 -10.88 15.33 0.65
C VAL A 208 -10.22 15.13 2.02
N HIS A 209 -9.75 16.20 2.67
CA HIS A 209 -9.20 16.14 4.03
C HIS A 209 -10.18 15.48 5.02
N LYS A 210 -11.46 15.86 4.99
CA LYS A 210 -12.48 15.23 5.85
C LYS A 210 -12.55 13.72 5.62
N LEU A 211 -12.61 13.25 4.37
CA LEU A 211 -12.61 11.82 4.10
C LEU A 211 -11.36 11.13 4.67
N VAL A 212 -10.18 11.69 4.41
CA VAL A 212 -8.91 11.10 4.86
C VAL A 212 -8.85 11.05 6.39
N ALA A 213 -9.27 12.12 7.06
CA ALA A 213 -9.36 12.17 8.51
C ALA A 213 -10.38 11.17 9.07
N ASP A 214 -11.56 11.04 8.45
CA ASP A 214 -12.61 10.11 8.89
C ASP A 214 -12.16 8.64 8.73
N VAL A 215 -11.45 8.31 7.65
CA VAL A 215 -10.85 6.97 7.44
C VAL A 215 -9.74 6.71 8.46
N SER A 216 -8.87 7.69 8.70
CA SER A 216 -7.79 7.59 9.69
C SER A 216 -8.33 7.37 11.11
N ALA A 217 -9.35 8.14 11.50
CA ALA A 217 -10.02 7.98 12.80
C ALA A 217 -10.69 6.61 12.92
N MET A 218 -11.39 6.14 11.89
CA MET A 218 -12.00 4.82 11.87
C MET A 218 -10.97 3.71 12.05
N ILE A 219 -9.82 3.78 11.37
CA ILE A 219 -8.73 2.80 11.52
C ILE A 219 -8.18 2.84 12.94
N PHE A 220 -7.93 4.03 13.49
CA PHE A 220 -7.42 4.18 14.85
C PHE A 220 -8.36 3.54 15.89
N ASP A 221 -9.68 3.71 15.72
CA ASP A 221 -10.67 3.21 16.68
C ASP A 221 -10.92 1.70 16.56
N GLU A 222 -10.86 1.13 15.35
CA GLU A 222 -11.32 -0.24 15.08
C GLU A 222 -10.20 -1.24 14.80
N CYS A 223 -9.12 -0.80 14.14
CA CYS A 223 -8.03 -1.66 13.66
C CYS A 223 -6.68 -0.91 13.74
N PRO A 224 -6.19 -0.55 14.95
CA PRO A 224 -5.10 0.40 15.14
C PRO A 224 -3.77 0.00 14.48
N ASP A 225 -3.57 -1.28 14.18
CA ASP A 225 -2.36 -1.82 13.54
C ASP A 225 -2.35 -1.59 12.02
N VAL A 226 -3.52 -1.45 11.39
CA VAL A 226 -3.65 -1.26 9.95
C VAL A 226 -3.02 0.07 9.56
N ARG A 227 -2.08 0.05 8.60
CA ARG A 227 -1.43 1.27 8.11
C ARG A 227 -2.26 1.94 7.05
N PHE A 228 -2.48 3.25 7.16
CA PHE A 228 -3.19 4.02 6.14
C PHE A 228 -2.25 4.90 5.33
N GLY A 229 -2.15 4.65 4.02
CA GLY A 229 -1.35 5.45 3.12
C GLY A 229 -2.13 6.03 1.95
N ILE A 230 -1.50 6.96 1.25
CA ILE A 230 -2.00 7.47 -0.04
C ILE A 230 -0.84 7.52 -1.03
N SER A 231 -1.11 7.14 -2.27
CA SER A 231 -0.21 7.19 -3.42
C SER A 231 -0.56 8.37 -4.31
N PRO A 232 -0.10 9.59 -3.97
CA PRO A 232 -0.40 10.78 -4.74
C PRO A 232 0.42 10.85 -6.02
N ALA A 233 0.08 11.78 -6.93
CA ALA A 233 0.96 12.07 -8.06
C ALA A 233 2.36 12.51 -7.59
N GLY A 234 3.38 12.22 -8.39
CA GLY A 234 4.77 12.36 -7.95
C GLY A 234 5.27 13.78 -7.69
N VAL A 235 4.58 14.81 -8.20
CA VAL A 235 4.92 16.22 -7.96
C VAL A 235 3.84 16.85 -7.08
N ALA A 236 4.26 17.33 -5.91
CA ALA A 236 3.45 18.13 -5.00
C ALA A 236 4.31 19.21 -4.33
N GLY A 237 3.68 20.18 -3.67
CA GLY A 237 4.40 21.13 -2.81
C GLY A 237 5.34 22.08 -3.56
N THR A 238 5.02 22.41 -4.81
CA THR A 238 5.76 23.43 -5.59
C THR A 238 5.55 24.83 -5.02
N SER A 239 6.37 25.80 -5.45
CA SER A 239 6.24 27.19 -5.03
C SER A 239 4.91 27.79 -5.53
N GLY A 240 3.90 27.85 -4.65
CA GLY A 240 2.55 28.29 -5.00
C GLY A 240 1.45 27.30 -4.58
N THR A 241 1.82 26.13 -4.06
CA THR A 241 0.88 25.15 -3.49
C THR A 241 1.11 24.99 -1.98
N SER A 242 0.81 23.81 -1.41
CA SER A 242 0.67 23.62 0.03
C SER A 242 1.96 23.56 0.85
N ALA A 243 3.14 23.37 0.23
CA ALA A 243 4.39 23.20 0.99
C ALA A 243 4.64 24.32 2.00
N ARG A 244 4.55 25.59 1.57
CA ARG A 244 4.76 26.73 2.48
C ARG A 244 3.65 26.87 3.52
N GLN A 245 2.42 26.53 3.15
CA GLN A 245 1.28 26.55 4.08
C GLN A 245 1.54 25.62 5.28
N TRP A 246 2.16 24.47 5.03
CA TRP A 246 2.45 23.46 6.04
C TRP A 246 3.89 23.50 6.58
N GLY A 247 4.62 24.60 6.32
CA GLY A 247 5.94 24.84 6.90
C GLY A 247 7.09 24.05 6.27
N LEU A 248 6.91 23.55 5.05
CA LEU A 248 7.95 22.86 4.28
C LEU A 248 8.63 23.78 3.27
N THR A 249 9.90 23.51 3.00
CA THR A 249 10.58 24.06 1.82
C THR A 249 9.94 23.48 0.56
N PRO A 250 9.50 24.31 -0.41
CA PRO A 250 8.92 23.82 -1.66
C PRO A 250 9.87 22.91 -2.44
N VAL A 251 9.31 21.97 -3.18
CA VAL A 251 10.10 21.15 -4.10
C VAL A 251 10.69 22.03 -5.21
N ASP A 252 11.97 21.81 -5.50
CA ASP A 252 12.71 22.58 -6.52
C ASP A 252 12.86 21.75 -7.80
N VAL A 253 11.76 21.65 -8.56
CA VAL A 253 11.72 21.00 -9.88
C VAL A 253 10.90 21.83 -10.86
N LYS A 254 11.05 21.59 -12.17
CA LYS A 254 10.33 22.35 -13.21
C LYS A 254 8.91 21.83 -13.45
N ALA A 255 8.63 20.58 -13.09
CA ALA A 255 7.30 19.99 -13.28
C ALA A 255 6.25 20.65 -12.37
N ALA A 256 5.02 20.68 -12.85
CA ALA A 256 3.91 21.31 -12.15
C ALA A 256 3.19 20.34 -11.21
N ASP A 257 2.65 20.90 -10.12
CA ASP A 257 1.77 20.22 -9.18
C ASP A 257 0.32 20.31 -9.68
N TRP A 258 -0.15 19.26 -10.35
CA TRP A 258 -1.55 19.15 -10.78
C TRP A 258 -2.48 18.65 -9.64
N GLN A 259 -1.92 18.16 -8.54
CA GLN A 259 -2.71 17.68 -7.40
C GLN A 259 -3.47 18.81 -6.74
N TRP A 260 -2.79 19.93 -6.53
CA TRP A 260 -3.34 21.07 -5.83
C TRP A 260 -4.57 21.69 -6.52
N LYS A 261 -4.47 21.90 -7.84
CA LYS A 261 -5.46 22.66 -8.62
C LYS A 261 -6.40 21.79 -9.44
N ASP A 262 -5.90 20.73 -10.06
CA ASP A 262 -6.68 20.03 -11.07
C ASP A 262 -7.53 18.91 -10.46
N ILE A 263 -7.07 18.27 -9.39
CA ILE A 263 -7.79 17.20 -8.68
C ILE A 263 -8.05 17.49 -7.19
N PHE A 264 -7.65 18.67 -6.69
CA PHE A 264 -7.94 19.15 -5.33
C PHE A 264 -7.48 18.19 -4.22
N SER A 265 -6.27 17.65 -4.39
CA SER A 265 -5.57 16.77 -3.46
C SER A 265 -4.42 17.55 -2.78
N ASP A 266 -4.24 17.37 -1.47
CA ASP A 266 -3.18 18.02 -0.69
C ASP A 266 -2.42 17.00 0.20
N PRO A 267 -1.52 16.20 -0.41
CA PRO A 267 -0.76 15.19 0.33
C PRO A 267 0.19 15.76 1.38
N VAL A 268 0.63 17.02 1.24
CA VAL A 268 1.45 17.67 2.26
C VAL A 268 0.61 17.97 3.51
N GLY A 269 -0.64 18.39 3.31
CA GLY A 269 -1.57 18.62 4.42
C GLY A 269 -1.85 17.34 5.22
N TRP A 270 -2.03 16.19 4.57
CA TRP A 270 -2.26 14.93 5.26
C TRP A 270 -1.05 14.47 6.09
N LEU A 271 0.16 14.70 5.58
CA LEU A 271 1.39 14.46 6.35
C LEU A 271 1.46 15.39 7.57
N TYR A 272 1.16 16.67 7.40
CA TYR A 272 1.15 17.65 8.49
C TYR A 272 0.13 17.30 9.58
N GLU A 273 -1.09 16.94 9.19
CA GLU A 273 -2.18 16.58 10.10
C GLU A 273 -1.97 15.19 10.73
N GLY A 274 -1.06 14.37 10.17
CA GLY A 274 -0.80 13.02 10.65
C GLY A 274 -1.92 12.02 10.36
N THR A 275 -2.82 12.34 9.42
CA THR A 275 -3.99 11.53 9.03
C THR A 275 -3.64 10.38 8.07
N ILE A 276 -2.37 10.25 7.72
CA ILE A 276 -1.81 9.10 6.99
C ILE A 276 -0.53 8.66 7.69
N ASP A 277 -0.25 7.37 7.63
CA ASP A 277 0.96 6.73 8.15
C ASP A 277 2.13 6.86 7.15
N PHE A 278 1.82 6.90 5.85
CA PHE A 278 2.84 7.06 4.80
C PHE A 278 2.28 7.63 3.51
N VAL A 279 3.18 8.15 2.67
CA VAL A 279 2.91 8.50 1.27
C VAL A 279 3.66 7.58 0.32
N SER A 280 3.08 7.29 -0.84
CA SER A 280 3.79 6.61 -1.94
C SER A 280 3.73 7.44 -3.23
N PRO A 281 4.56 8.48 -3.37
CA PRO A 281 4.47 9.38 -4.52
C PRO A 281 4.79 8.66 -5.83
N GLN A 282 3.95 8.84 -6.85
CA GLN A 282 4.10 8.23 -8.17
C GLN A 282 5.22 8.89 -9.00
N LEU A 283 6.46 8.49 -8.77
CA LEU A 283 7.65 9.04 -9.45
C LEU A 283 7.89 8.32 -10.78
N TYR A 284 6.94 8.45 -11.70
CA TYR A 284 6.89 7.70 -12.96
C TYR A 284 7.67 8.37 -14.10
N TRP A 285 8.87 8.83 -13.80
CA TRP A 285 9.77 9.46 -14.76
C TRP A 285 11.17 8.84 -14.65
N PRO A 286 11.93 8.78 -15.76
CA PRO A 286 13.32 8.33 -15.73
C PRO A 286 14.19 9.15 -14.77
N THR A 287 15.30 8.58 -14.31
CA THR A 287 16.22 9.25 -13.36
C THR A 287 16.63 10.64 -13.85
N HIS A 288 16.88 10.77 -15.16
CA HIS A 288 17.37 11.99 -15.81
C HIS A 288 16.28 12.86 -16.44
N HIS A 289 15.01 12.67 -16.06
CA HIS A 289 13.92 13.45 -16.65
C HIS A 289 14.11 14.96 -16.45
N VAL A 290 13.99 15.73 -17.54
CA VAL A 290 14.40 17.15 -17.58
C VAL A 290 13.62 18.04 -16.61
N THR A 291 12.36 17.68 -16.30
CA THR A 291 11.49 18.50 -15.44
C THR A 291 11.08 17.84 -14.13
N ALA A 292 11.18 16.52 -14.03
CA ALA A 292 10.72 15.71 -12.90
C ALA A 292 11.72 14.57 -12.61
N PRO A 293 13.01 14.90 -12.37
CA PRO A 293 14.03 13.88 -12.13
C PRO A 293 13.69 13.08 -10.85
N PHE A 294 13.93 11.77 -10.88
CA PHE A 294 13.54 10.85 -9.80
C PHE A 294 14.16 11.23 -8.45
N GLN A 295 15.49 11.36 -8.37
CA GLN A 295 16.19 11.52 -7.10
C GLN A 295 15.81 12.80 -6.34
N PRO A 296 15.73 14.00 -6.97
CA PRO A 296 15.28 15.20 -6.28
C PRO A 296 13.86 15.07 -5.72
N LEU A 297 12.94 14.43 -6.45
CA LEU A 297 11.58 14.18 -5.99
C LEU A 297 11.55 13.20 -4.82
N ALA A 298 12.25 12.06 -4.94
CA ALA A 298 12.33 11.05 -3.88
C ALA A 298 12.86 11.64 -2.57
N ARG A 299 13.96 12.42 -2.63
CA ARG A 299 14.53 13.11 -1.47
C ARG A 299 13.61 14.16 -0.88
N TRP A 300 12.87 14.89 -1.72
CA TRP A 300 11.93 15.89 -1.22
C TRP A 300 10.76 15.25 -0.48
N TRP A 301 10.22 14.14 -0.99
CA TRP A 301 9.15 13.40 -0.32
C TRP A 301 9.61 12.74 0.98
N ASP A 302 10.81 12.16 1.00
CA ASP A 302 11.44 11.64 2.23
C ASP A 302 11.59 12.76 3.29
N TYR A 303 12.09 13.93 2.88
CA TYR A 303 12.13 15.11 3.75
C TYR A 303 10.73 15.54 4.25
N ALA A 304 9.76 15.64 3.35
CA ALA A 304 8.41 16.09 3.68
C ALA A 304 7.73 15.16 4.68
N ALA A 305 7.79 13.84 4.45
CA ALA A 305 7.23 12.84 5.35
C ALA A 305 7.99 12.78 6.68
N GLY A 306 9.32 12.74 6.63
CA GLY A 306 10.19 12.68 7.82
C GLY A 306 10.02 13.89 8.73
N ARG A 307 9.75 15.09 8.19
CA ARG A 307 9.47 16.30 9.00
C ARG A 307 8.25 16.17 9.91
N HIS A 308 7.35 15.26 9.57
CA HIS A 308 6.12 14.94 10.29
C HIS A 308 6.14 13.55 10.93
N GLY A 309 7.29 12.87 10.97
CA GLY A 309 7.41 11.53 11.58
C GLY A 309 6.56 10.49 10.85
N ARG A 310 6.52 10.58 9.51
CA ARG A 310 5.83 9.66 8.61
C ARG A 310 6.78 9.16 7.55
N HIS A 311 6.38 8.10 6.86
CA HIS A 311 7.22 7.46 5.85
C HIS A 311 6.88 7.91 4.43
N SER A 312 7.88 7.84 3.54
CA SER A 312 7.71 8.00 2.10
C SER A 312 8.30 6.81 1.37
N TYR A 313 7.48 6.17 0.53
CA TYR A 313 7.89 5.04 -0.31
C TYR A 313 7.68 5.39 -1.79
N PRO A 314 8.69 5.93 -2.49
CA PRO A 314 8.57 6.26 -3.91
C PRO A 314 7.99 5.10 -4.74
N SER A 315 6.96 5.41 -5.53
CA SER A 315 6.38 4.48 -6.49
C SER A 315 7.13 4.59 -7.82
N ILE A 316 7.65 3.47 -8.33
CA ILE A 316 8.32 3.36 -9.63
C ILE A 316 7.41 2.61 -10.59
N THR A 317 7.18 3.15 -11.78
CA THR A 317 6.45 2.42 -12.83
C THR A 317 7.40 1.53 -13.60
N LEU A 318 6.99 0.30 -13.88
CA LEU A 318 7.64 -0.67 -14.77
C LEU A 318 6.90 -0.74 -16.13
N ALA A 319 5.87 0.07 -16.33
CA ALA A 319 4.99 -0.05 -17.49
C ALA A 319 5.66 0.28 -18.82
N ASP A 320 6.75 1.04 -18.80
CA ASP A 320 7.58 1.31 -19.97
C ASP A 320 8.37 0.07 -20.43
N MET A 321 8.60 -0.92 -19.55
CA MET A 321 9.16 -2.23 -19.89
C MET A 321 8.24 -3.08 -20.79
N GLU A 322 6.98 -2.68 -20.99
CA GLU A 322 6.12 -3.30 -22.02
C GLU A 322 6.64 -3.03 -23.43
N LYS A 323 7.25 -1.86 -23.64
CA LYS A 323 7.62 -1.34 -24.96
C LYS A 323 9.08 -1.61 -25.32
N SER A 324 9.90 -1.95 -24.33
CA SER A 324 11.34 -2.15 -24.51
C SER A 324 11.89 -3.13 -23.48
N SER A 325 12.85 -3.95 -23.92
CA SER A 325 13.67 -4.80 -23.06
C SER A 325 15.13 -4.35 -23.07
N ASP A 326 15.36 -3.05 -23.28
CA ASP A 326 16.68 -2.44 -23.35
C ASP A 326 17.39 -2.53 -21.98
N SER A 327 18.68 -2.85 -21.99
CA SER A 327 19.50 -2.88 -20.79
C SER A 327 19.55 -1.52 -20.11
N ASP A 328 19.56 -0.43 -20.88
CA ASP A 328 19.59 0.93 -20.33
C ASP A 328 18.33 1.24 -19.50
N LEU A 329 17.19 0.68 -19.91
CA LEU A 329 15.93 0.84 -19.17
C LEU A 329 15.98 0.05 -17.86
N LEU A 330 16.45 -1.20 -17.90
CA LEU A 330 16.63 -2.00 -16.70
C LEU A 330 17.60 -1.33 -15.72
N ASP A 331 18.72 -0.82 -16.21
CA ASP A 331 19.73 -0.13 -15.41
C ASP A 331 19.16 1.15 -14.78
N ASP A 332 18.34 1.94 -15.48
CA ASP A 332 17.66 3.11 -14.90
C ASP A 332 16.72 2.70 -13.75
N HIS A 333 15.95 1.62 -13.91
CA HIS A 333 15.07 1.14 -12.84
C HIS A 333 15.84 0.63 -11.63
N LEU A 334 16.92 -0.12 -11.84
CA LEU A 334 17.79 -0.58 -10.75
C LEU A 334 18.43 0.61 -10.03
N LEU A 335 18.86 1.62 -10.77
CA LEU A 335 19.40 2.86 -10.20
C LEU A 335 18.34 3.61 -9.37
N GLN A 336 17.10 3.71 -9.84
CA GLN A 336 16.02 4.31 -9.07
C GLN A 336 15.74 3.55 -7.76
N VAL A 337 15.71 2.21 -7.80
CA VAL A 337 15.56 1.39 -6.58
C VAL A 337 16.75 1.59 -5.64
N GLU A 338 17.99 1.58 -6.15
CA GLU A 338 19.19 1.85 -5.36
C GLU A 338 19.11 3.22 -4.67
N MET A 339 18.67 4.26 -5.37
CA MET A 339 18.49 5.61 -4.82
C MET A 339 17.48 5.66 -3.67
N THR A 340 16.51 4.74 -3.60
CA THR A 340 15.59 4.67 -2.46
C THR A 340 16.24 4.13 -1.19
N GLY A 341 17.33 3.37 -1.31
CA GLY A 341 18.09 2.83 -0.17
C GLY A 341 18.88 3.90 0.62
N ASP A 342 19.10 5.06 0.01
CA ASP A 342 19.76 6.23 0.62
C ASP A 342 18.79 7.15 1.37
N LEU A 343 17.48 6.89 1.30
CA LEU A 343 16.46 7.69 1.98
C LEU A 343 16.42 7.38 3.48
N SER A 344 15.86 8.30 4.27
CA SER A 344 15.69 8.10 5.72
C SER A 344 14.75 6.93 6.04
N THR A 345 13.75 6.70 5.18
CA THR A 345 12.86 5.54 5.22
C THR A 345 13.03 4.71 3.95
N PRO A 346 13.96 3.73 3.94
CA PRO A 346 14.24 2.93 2.76
C PRO A 346 13.01 2.18 2.25
N GLY A 347 12.81 2.21 0.93
CA GLY A 347 11.85 1.36 0.27
C GLY A 347 11.20 1.94 -0.98
N VAL A 348 10.48 1.06 -1.66
CA VAL A 348 9.90 1.29 -2.98
C VAL A 348 8.57 0.57 -3.13
N MET A 349 7.70 1.13 -3.96
CA MET A 349 6.47 0.49 -4.44
C MET A 349 6.55 0.32 -5.96
N LEU A 350 6.54 -0.90 -6.47
CA LEU A 350 6.65 -1.20 -7.91
C LEU A 350 5.28 -1.24 -8.57
N TYR A 351 5.05 -0.40 -9.58
CA TYR A 351 3.84 -0.39 -10.39
C TYR A 351 4.14 -0.94 -11.80
N SER A 352 3.80 -2.17 -12.16
CA SER A 352 2.93 -3.09 -11.44
C SER A 352 3.37 -4.54 -11.64
N ALA A 353 2.67 -5.45 -10.95
CA ALA A 353 3.00 -6.87 -10.87
C ALA A 353 3.17 -7.56 -12.24
N LYS A 354 2.46 -7.10 -13.28
CA LYS A 354 2.53 -7.58 -14.66
C LYS A 354 3.97 -7.63 -15.21
N PHE A 355 4.84 -6.72 -14.78
CA PHE A 355 6.18 -6.54 -15.33
C PHE A 355 7.30 -7.06 -14.43
N LEU A 356 6.98 -7.67 -13.27
CA LEU A 356 8.01 -8.19 -12.37
C LEU A 356 8.93 -9.20 -13.03
N ASP A 357 8.46 -9.95 -14.04
CA ASP A 357 9.28 -10.91 -14.78
C ASP A 357 10.42 -10.30 -15.60
N ARG A 358 10.42 -8.98 -15.76
CA ARG A 358 11.48 -8.24 -16.44
C ARG A 358 12.61 -7.81 -15.52
N ILE A 359 12.36 -7.75 -14.21
CA ILE A 359 13.30 -7.18 -13.23
C ILE A 359 13.62 -8.11 -12.05
N ASP A 360 12.84 -9.18 -11.87
CA ASP A 360 12.91 -10.07 -10.70
C ASP A 360 14.31 -10.61 -10.39
N ASN A 361 15.00 -11.18 -11.37
CA ASN A 361 16.34 -11.74 -11.20
C ASN A 361 17.33 -10.64 -10.83
N ALA A 362 17.28 -9.49 -11.50
CA ALA A 362 18.20 -8.39 -11.25
C ALA A 362 18.08 -7.93 -9.79
N LEU A 363 16.86 -7.68 -9.30
CA LEU A 363 16.63 -7.28 -7.91
C LEU A 363 16.98 -8.38 -6.91
N ARG A 364 16.52 -9.62 -7.15
CA ARG A 364 16.74 -10.77 -6.26
C ARG A 364 18.22 -11.05 -6.02
N TYR A 365 19.06 -10.88 -7.03
CA TYR A 365 20.50 -11.17 -6.93
C TYR A 365 21.35 -9.91 -6.69
N SER A 366 20.74 -8.74 -6.46
CA SER A 366 21.43 -7.51 -6.10
C SER A 366 20.77 -6.80 -4.91
N LEU A 367 19.91 -5.82 -5.16
CA LEU A 367 19.35 -4.88 -4.18
C LEU A 367 18.45 -5.57 -3.13
N PHE A 368 17.76 -6.64 -3.51
CA PHE A 368 16.89 -7.43 -2.63
C PHE A 368 17.49 -8.79 -2.25
N GLY A 369 18.83 -8.90 -2.24
CA GLY A 369 19.55 -10.14 -1.98
C GLY A 369 19.25 -10.79 -0.62
N ASN A 370 18.96 -9.98 0.40
CA ASN A 370 18.51 -10.44 1.72
C ASN A 370 17.02 -10.17 1.91
N LYS A 371 16.40 -10.93 2.81
CA LYS A 371 15.03 -10.64 3.26
C LYS A 371 15.01 -9.35 4.08
N ALA A 372 13.86 -8.70 4.08
CA ALA A 372 13.60 -7.50 4.88
C ALA A 372 12.27 -7.64 5.62
N LEU A 373 12.14 -6.85 6.69
CA LEU A 373 10.88 -6.57 7.36
C LEU A 373 10.32 -5.26 6.80
N SER A 374 9.00 -5.09 6.81
CA SER A 374 8.40 -3.79 6.51
C SER A 374 8.88 -2.73 7.53
N PRO A 375 9.05 -1.45 7.16
CA PRO A 375 9.59 -0.44 8.07
C PRO A 375 8.76 -0.24 9.34
N ARG A 376 9.40 0.18 10.43
CA ARG A 376 8.78 0.35 11.75
C ARG A 376 7.82 1.54 11.79
N ALA A 377 6.61 1.36 12.29
CA ALA A 377 5.64 2.44 12.49
C ALA A 377 5.62 2.90 13.95
N ASP A 378 6.72 3.48 14.43
CA ASP A 378 6.94 3.77 15.87
C ASP A 378 5.96 4.80 16.47
N TRP A 379 5.17 5.49 15.64
CA TRP A 379 4.15 6.45 16.09
C TRP A 379 2.76 5.84 16.33
N LYS A 380 2.56 4.57 15.95
CA LYS A 380 1.28 3.86 16.17
C LYS A 380 1.21 3.30 17.60
N TYR A 381 0.09 2.67 17.93
CA TYR A 381 -0.15 2.15 19.29
C TYR A 381 0.95 1.16 19.70
N PRO A 382 1.65 1.37 20.84
CA PRO A 382 2.75 0.50 21.22
C PRO A 382 2.24 -0.82 21.80
N HIS A 383 2.67 -1.94 21.22
CA HIS A 383 2.43 -3.27 21.77
C HIS A 383 3.55 -3.71 22.72
N LYS A 384 3.27 -4.72 23.53
CA LYS A 384 4.29 -5.36 24.37
C LYS A 384 4.09 -6.86 24.46
N TYR A 385 5.05 -7.60 23.92
CA TYR A 385 5.09 -9.05 23.99
C TYR A 385 6.32 -9.57 24.74
N ASP A 386 6.15 -10.72 25.39
CA ASP A 386 7.28 -11.53 25.89
C ASP A 386 7.88 -12.37 24.75
N ALA A 387 9.05 -12.95 24.99
CA ALA A 387 9.62 -13.96 24.08
C ALA A 387 8.68 -15.15 23.90
N VAL A 388 8.64 -15.71 22.69
CA VAL A 388 7.80 -16.88 22.39
C VAL A 388 8.13 -18.06 23.30
N LYS A 389 7.10 -18.80 23.71
CA LYS A 389 7.24 -19.92 24.66
C LYS A 389 7.31 -21.25 23.92
N GLY A 390 8.11 -22.19 24.44
CA GLY A 390 8.13 -23.57 23.93
C GLY A 390 8.80 -23.76 22.57
N LEU A 391 9.65 -22.82 22.14
CA LEU A 391 10.43 -22.92 20.90
C LEU A 391 11.24 -24.22 20.89
N ARG A 392 11.01 -25.04 19.87
CA ARG A 392 11.69 -26.32 19.66
C ARG A 392 11.71 -26.70 18.19
N ARG A 393 12.59 -27.63 17.84
CA ARG A 393 12.65 -28.21 16.50
C ARG A 393 11.77 -29.46 16.41
N LYS A 394 10.96 -29.56 15.36
CA LYS A 394 10.15 -30.73 15.00
C LYS A 394 10.45 -31.11 13.55
N GLY A 395 11.42 -32.03 13.37
CA GLY A 395 11.90 -32.41 12.03
C GLY A 395 12.63 -31.25 11.34
N ASP A 396 12.08 -30.81 10.22
CA ASP A 396 12.50 -29.67 9.40
C ASP A 396 11.77 -28.37 9.75
N ARG A 397 10.97 -28.33 10.82
CA ARG A 397 10.28 -27.12 11.28
C ARG A 397 10.76 -26.64 12.64
N LEU A 398 10.70 -25.33 12.85
CA LEU A 398 10.63 -24.71 14.17
C LEU A 398 9.16 -24.59 14.57
N VAL A 399 8.84 -24.87 15.82
CA VAL A 399 7.49 -24.73 16.38
C VAL A 399 7.56 -24.09 17.76
N TRP A 400 6.60 -23.23 18.09
CA TRP A 400 6.44 -22.61 19.40
C TRP A 400 4.95 -22.56 19.78
N ASN A 401 4.64 -22.04 20.95
CA ASN A 401 3.27 -21.79 21.36
C ASN A 401 2.79 -20.48 20.75
N GLU A 402 1.55 -20.47 20.25
CA GLU A 402 0.91 -19.25 19.75
C GLU A 402 0.91 -18.14 20.80
N THR A 403 1.27 -16.93 20.38
CA THR A 403 1.21 -15.72 21.19
C THR A 403 -0.16 -15.07 21.00
N GLU A 404 -0.90 -14.90 22.08
CA GLU A 404 -2.15 -14.14 22.06
C GLU A 404 -1.86 -12.63 21.88
N PRO A 405 -2.65 -11.91 21.06
CA PRO A 405 -2.57 -10.46 20.95
C PRO A 405 -2.75 -9.77 22.31
N ASP A 406 -2.00 -8.69 22.56
CA ASP A 406 -2.12 -7.92 23.80
C ASP A 406 -3.36 -7.00 23.82
N THR A 407 -3.88 -6.65 22.64
CA THR A 407 -5.17 -5.98 22.44
C THR A 407 -6.02 -6.71 21.40
N PRO A 408 -7.36 -6.68 21.52
CA PRO A 408 -8.24 -7.29 20.52
C PRO A 408 -7.97 -6.75 19.11
N GLY A 409 -7.78 -7.65 18.15
CA GLY A 409 -7.53 -7.30 16.74
C GLY A 409 -6.11 -6.87 16.42
N ALA A 410 -5.16 -6.91 17.37
CA ALA A 410 -3.76 -6.64 17.06
C ALA A 410 -3.14 -7.79 16.25
N THR A 411 -2.33 -7.43 15.26
CA THR A 411 -1.63 -8.35 14.39
C THR A 411 -0.43 -8.95 15.14
N VAL A 412 -0.37 -10.28 15.19
CA VAL A 412 0.76 -11.01 15.76
C VAL A 412 1.36 -11.92 14.70
N ARG A 413 2.61 -11.63 14.34
CA ARG A 413 3.42 -12.45 13.43
C ARG A 413 4.80 -12.66 14.05
N TYR A 414 5.69 -13.37 13.35
CA TYR A 414 6.97 -13.78 13.92
C TYR A 414 8.11 -13.60 12.92
N ALA A 415 9.18 -12.94 13.36
CA ALA A 415 10.44 -12.88 12.63
C ALA A 415 11.35 -14.04 13.05
N VAL A 416 11.86 -14.78 12.08
CA VAL A 416 12.67 -16.00 12.32
C VAL A 416 14.07 -15.80 11.75
N TYR A 417 15.08 -16.03 12.59
CA TYR A 417 16.49 -15.86 12.27
C TYR A 417 17.26 -17.16 12.41
N ALA A 418 18.35 -17.29 11.66
CA ALA A 418 19.35 -18.32 11.88
C ALA A 418 20.76 -17.82 11.61
N PHE A 419 21.67 -18.10 12.54
CA PHE A 419 23.08 -17.70 12.46
C PHE A 419 23.98 -18.82 13.00
N PRO A 420 25.26 -18.89 12.60
CA PRO A 420 26.18 -19.91 13.11
C PRO A 420 26.29 -19.87 14.63
N SER A 421 26.17 -21.04 15.30
CA SER A 421 26.14 -21.13 16.78
C SER A 421 27.43 -20.68 17.48
N LYS A 422 28.48 -20.41 16.73
CA LYS A 422 29.75 -19.88 17.26
C LYS A 422 29.76 -18.36 17.42
N LEU A 423 28.81 -17.65 16.80
CA LEU A 423 28.70 -16.21 16.89
C LEU A 423 27.99 -15.83 18.19
N ASP A 424 28.49 -14.81 18.88
CA ASP A 424 27.84 -14.25 20.05
C ASP A 424 26.79 -13.17 19.69
N ALA A 425 26.10 -12.66 20.71
CA ALA A 425 25.06 -11.65 20.54
C ALA A 425 25.57 -10.32 19.93
N ALA A 426 26.82 -9.94 20.18
CA ALA A 426 27.41 -8.72 19.63
C ALA A 426 27.79 -8.90 18.15
N GLU A 427 28.23 -10.11 17.77
CA GLU A 427 28.57 -10.44 16.37
C GLU A 427 27.36 -10.54 15.45
N VAL A 428 26.18 -10.84 15.99
CA VAL A 428 24.93 -10.96 15.21
C VAL A 428 24.01 -9.74 15.33
N ALA A 429 24.39 -8.75 16.13
CA ALA A 429 23.64 -7.52 16.28
C ALA A 429 23.60 -6.74 14.96
N ASP A 430 22.49 -6.04 14.73
CA ASP A 430 22.28 -5.23 13.53
C ASP A 430 23.38 -4.17 13.35
N SER A 431 23.98 -4.13 12.16
CA SER A 431 25.10 -3.22 11.87
C SER A 431 24.67 -1.79 11.56
N ASP A 432 23.39 -1.54 11.36
CA ASP A 432 22.84 -0.23 10.98
C ASP A 432 22.33 0.58 12.18
N GLY A 433 22.48 0.02 13.39
CA GLY A 433 22.14 0.69 14.65
C GLY A 433 20.71 0.42 15.14
N GLU A 434 19.95 -0.41 14.44
CA GLU A 434 18.63 -0.87 14.91
C GLU A 434 18.80 -1.91 16.03
N PRO A 435 17.89 -1.98 17.02
CA PRO A 435 17.92 -3.06 18.00
C PRO A 435 17.70 -4.44 17.35
N GLY A 436 18.36 -5.46 17.92
CA GLY A 436 18.11 -6.86 17.59
C GLY A 436 19.11 -7.49 16.62
N ILE A 437 18.70 -8.59 15.99
CA ILE A 437 19.55 -9.39 15.10
C ILE A 437 19.62 -8.76 13.71
N ASP A 438 20.80 -8.74 13.10
CA ASP A 438 21.05 -8.21 11.76
C ASP A 438 20.19 -8.92 10.69
N GLY A 439 19.62 -8.12 9.78
CA GLY A 439 18.75 -8.60 8.70
C GLY A 439 19.39 -9.67 7.80
N ARG A 440 20.72 -9.75 7.70
CA ARG A 440 21.41 -10.81 6.94
C ARG A 440 21.12 -12.23 7.45
N TYR A 441 20.67 -12.36 8.70
CA TYR A 441 20.32 -13.64 9.33
C TYR A 441 18.82 -13.94 9.28
N LEU A 442 18.00 -13.04 8.73
CA LEU A 442 16.56 -13.21 8.62
C LEU A 442 16.23 -14.35 7.64
N LEU A 443 15.56 -15.39 8.15
CA LEU A 443 15.01 -16.47 7.34
C LEU A 443 13.65 -16.12 6.74
N GLY A 444 12.85 -15.31 7.44
CA GLY A 444 11.56 -14.82 6.97
C GLY A 444 10.61 -14.44 8.09
N VAL A 445 9.38 -14.12 7.68
CA VAL A 445 8.25 -13.81 8.56
C VAL A 445 7.18 -14.91 8.39
N THR A 446 6.48 -15.24 9.47
CA THR A 446 5.34 -16.15 9.46
C THR A 446 4.23 -15.62 10.36
N TYR A 447 2.98 -15.86 9.96
CA TYR A 447 1.78 -15.52 10.75
C TYR A 447 1.34 -16.72 11.62
N SER A 448 1.95 -17.89 11.45
CA SER A 448 1.69 -19.10 12.24
C SER A 448 2.80 -19.37 13.26
N PRO A 449 2.53 -20.09 14.36
CA PRO A 449 3.53 -20.42 15.39
C PRO A 449 4.51 -21.53 14.97
N GLU A 450 4.82 -21.59 13.68
CA GLU A 450 5.75 -22.52 13.08
C GLU A 450 6.43 -21.94 11.83
N PHE A 451 7.63 -22.46 11.53
CA PHE A 451 8.42 -22.04 10.39
C PHE A 451 9.19 -23.21 9.79
N GLU A 452 9.13 -23.37 8.48
CA GLU A 452 9.91 -24.37 7.75
C GLU A 452 11.38 -23.93 7.64
N ILE A 453 12.30 -24.77 8.12
CA ILE A 453 13.73 -24.48 8.10
C ILE A 453 14.25 -24.71 6.67
N PRO A 454 14.78 -23.66 5.99
CA PRO A 454 15.35 -23.84 4.66
C PRO A 454 16.52 -24.84 4.71
N SER A 455 16.66 -25.68 3.69
CA SER A 455 17.71 -26.71 3.61
C SER A 455 19.13 -26.19 3.85
N ARG A 456 19.40 -24.92 3.50
CA ARG A 456 20.67 -24.21 3.73
C ARG A 456 20.95 -23.82 5.19
N ALA A 457 19.93 -23.78 6.06
CA ALA A 457 20.02 -23.37 7.47
C ALA A 457 20.02 -24.59 8.39
N GLY A 458 20.93 -25.55 8.15
CA GLY A 458 20.97 -26.86 8.81
C GLY A 458 21.76 -26.91 10.12
N LYS A 459 22.59 -27.95 10.30
CA LYS A 459 23.34 -28.22 11.54
C LYS A 459 24.33 -27.10 11.88
N GLY A 460 24.50 -26.81 13.17
CA GLY A 460 25.46 -25.81 13.66
C GLY A 460 24.97 -24.36 13.60
N MET A 461 23.65 -24.18 13.50
CA MET A 461 22.97 -22.89 13.55
C MET A 461 22.24 -22.75 14.88
N THR A 462 22.24 -21.53 15.42
CA THR A 462 21.32 -21.09 16.46
C THR A 462 20.14 -20.42 15.78
N TYR A 463 18.93 -20.75 16.22
CA TYR A 463 17.71 -20.12 15.73
C TYR A 463 17.21 -19.12 16.74
N ALA A 464 16.67 -18.01 16.26
CA ALA A 464 15.99 -17.03 17.10
C ALA A 464 14.61 -16.71 16.52
N VAL A 465 13.60 -16.62 17.39
CA VAL A 465 12.24 -16.24 17.03
C VAL A 465 11.81 -15.07 17.89
N SER A 466 11.34 -14.00 17.26
CA SER A 466 10.76 -12.84 17.90
C SER A 466 9.31 -12.66 17.48
N VAL A 467 8.45 -12.24 18.40
CA VAL A 467 7.14 -11.69 18.03
C VAL A 467 7.40 -10.39 17.28
N LEU A 468 6.81 -10.27 16.10
CA LEU A 468 6.81 -9.09 15.26
C LEU A 468 5.38 -8.56 15.25
N ASP A 469 5.16 -7.36 15.80
CA ASP A 469 3.81 -6.78 15.89
C ASP A 469 3.37 -6.11 14.56
N GLY A 470 2.13 -5.60 14.53
CA GLY A 470 1.57 -4.86 13.38
C GLY A 470 2.37 -3.59 13.01
N ASN A 471 3.14 -3.04 13.96
CA ASN A 471 4.01 -1.90 13.72
C ASN A 471 5.41 -2.29 13.21
N SER A 472 5.64 -3.57 12.91
CA SER A 472 6.94 -4.13 12.52
C SER A 472 8.02 -3.98 13.59
N ILE A 473 7.64 -3.91 14.87
CA ILE A 473 8.57 -3.87 15.99
C ILE A 473 8.79 -5.30 16.48
N GLU A 474 10.05 -5.68 16.59
CA GLU A 474 10.46 -6.96 17.17
C GLU A 474 10.51 -6.87 18.70
N HIS A 475 10.01 -7.92 19.34
CA HIS A 475 10.00 -8.10 20.79
C HIS A 475 11.13 -9.06 21.22
N PRO A 476 11.34 -9.34 22.52
CA PRO A 476 12.43 -10.21 22.97
C PRO A 476 12.47 -11.57 22.24
N TYR A 477 13.69 -12.04 21.95
CA TYR A 477 13.92 -13.28 21.21
C TYR A 477 13.89 -14.52 22.12
N ALA A 478 13.29 -15.59 21.62
CA ALA A 478 13.56 -16.95 22.11
C ALA A 478 14.64 -17.59 21.24
N TYR A 479 15.57 -18.32 21.84
CA TYR A 479 16.70 -18.96 21.14
C TYR A 479 16.62 -20.49 21.24
N LEU A 480 17.08 -21.19 20.20
CA LEU A 480 17.19 -22.66 20.13
C LEU A 480 18.55 -23.11 19.58
#